data_AF-A0A6P7WWM1-F1
#
_entry.id   AF-A0A6P7WWM1-F1
#
_cell.length_a   1.000
_cell.length_b   1.000
_cell.length_c   1.000
_cell.angle_alpha   90.00
_cell.angle_beta   90.00
_cell.angle_gamma   90.00
#
_symmetry.space_group_name_H-M   'P 1'
#
loop_
_entity.id
_entity.type
_entity.pdbx_description
1 polymer ?
#
loop_
_entity_poly.entity_id
_entity_poly.type
_entity_poly.pdbx_seq_one_letter_code
_entity_poly.pdbx_strand_id
1 'polypeptide(L)'
;MKKPSSIQSASLESLPSEILIKIFAHLDALSLLYIGCVSKRFFYLTNDNLIWYRIYSSISSLKIFNWKPKAVKGTVNLLSVASIQEKEQGYWKKAYIAKQIATRKNGINQLLKPVNMYTGLPINIKEAVKAAGLKWTITFKDKIGKEYEIEQREVTFNDTSLTVFWYGSVWPPLRFQMSLQIHGVMPVLLNCTKSSTKNGFWWRSLIVKYDLMDLASNSTMIGCDKMVKLFRVNPGLLLGLWRSGSEIAFVMAAFHYHQLIEWSVLGSADNPVTLPPHQPNLDDVDPNYGLHGYRVHINIHSGGRTFMCGTFQNLFCKK
;
A
#
# COMPACT_ATOMS: atom_id res chain seq x y z
N MET A 1 -37.03 -42.60 -30.53
CA MET A 1 -36.94 -41.14 -30.29
C MET A 1 -35.51 -40.81 -29.87
N LYS A 2 -34.76 -40.08 -30.72
CA LYS A 2 -33.39 -39.63 -30.41
C LYS A 2 -33.45 -38.55 -29.32
N LYS A 3 -32.74 -38.74 -28.21
CA LYS A 3 -32.50 -37.69 -27.21
C LYS A 3 -31.73 -36.53 -27.85
N PRO A 4 -32.07 -35.27 -27.57
CA PRO A 4 -31.34 -34.13 -28.10
C PRO A 4 -29.93 -34.10 -27.50
N SER A 5 -28.94 -33.92 -28.39
CA SER A 5 -27.55 -33.67 -28.07
C SER A 5 -27.42 -32.52 -27.08
N SER A 6 -26.67 -32.77 -26.00
CA SER A 6 -26.24 -31.71 -25.09
C SER A 6 -25.57 -30.61 -25.91
N ILE A 7 -26.06 -29.37 -25.73
CA ILE A 7 -25.39 -28.17 -26.24
C ILE A 7 -24.01 -28.19 -25.58
N GLN A 8 -22.97 -28.57 -26.34
CA GLN A 8 -21.59 -28.42 -25.91
C GLN A 8 -21.39 -26.93 -25.66
N SER A 9 -21.29 -26.56 -24.38
CA SER A 9 -20.89 -25.21 -24.00
C SER A 9 -19.51 -24.98 -24.61
N ALA A 10 -19.44 -24.15 -25.65
CA ALA A 10 -18.18 -23.76 -26.25
C ALA A 10 -17.32 -23.12 -25.14
N SER A 11 -16.30 -23.82 -24.69
CA SER A 11 -15.40 -23.33 -23.66
C SER A 11 -14.47 -22.30 -24.29
N LEU A 12 -14.20 -21.19 -23.60
CA LEU A 12 -13.20 -20.22 -24.03
C LEU A 12 -11.83 -20.88 -24.28
N GLU A 13 -11.57 -22.00 -23.61
CA GLU A 13 -10.35 -22.81 -23.77
C GLU A 13 -10.28 -23.57 -25.10
N SER A 14 -11.40 -23.83 -25.77
CA SER A 14 -11.41 -24.53 -27.06
C SER A 14 -11.16 -23.61 -28.26
N LEU A 15 -11.06 -22.28 -28.04
CA LEU A 15 -10.79 -21.32 -29.09
C LEU A 15 -9.32 -21.34 -29.53
N PRO A 16 -9.02 -21.03 -30.81
CA PRO A 16 -7.65 -20.80 -31.28
C PRO A 16 -6.99 -19.60 -30.57
N SER A 17 -5.67 -19.66 -30.42
CA SER A 17 -4.88 -18.65 -29.71
C SER A 17 -4.98 -17.27 -30.37
N GLU A 18 -5.11 -17.22 -31.69
CA GLU A 18 -5.23 -16.00 -32.49
C GLU A 18 -6.54 -15.24 -32.18
N ILE A 19 -7.62 -15.99 -31.95
CA ILE A 19 -8.92 -15.41 -31.59
C ILE A 19 -8.88 -14.89 -30.16
N LEU A 20 -8.26 -15.65 -29.25
CA LEU A 20 -8.08 -15.24 -27.86
C LEU A 20 -7.23 -13.97 -27.75
N ILE A 21 -6.13 -13.86 -28.50
CA ILE A 21 -5.29 -12.65 -28.54
C ILE A 21 -6.08 -11.44 -29.03
N LYS A 22 -6.93 -11.60 -30.05
CA LYS A 22 -7.81 -10.51 -30.53
C LYS A 22 -8.81 -10.09 -29.46
N ILE A 23 -9.43 -11.03 -28.76
CA ILE A 23 -10.34 -10.74 -27.64
C ILE A 23 -9.59 -10.00 -26.53
N PHE A 24 -8.43 -10.51 -26.13
CA PHE A 24 -7.59 -9.92 -25.09
C PHE A 24 -7.08 -8.52 -25.45
N ALA A 25 -6.82 -8.25 -26.73
CA ALA A 25 -6.41 -6.91 -27.19
C ALA A 25 -7.47 -5.81 -26.96
N HIS A 26 -8.73 -6.17 -26.71
CA HIS A 26 -9.80 -5.22 -26.36
C HIS A 26 -9.95 -4.99 -24.85
N LEU A 27 -9.29 -5.78 -24.02
CA LEU A 27 -9.40 -5.69 -22.56
C LEU A 27 -8.44 -4.64 -22.00
N ASP A 28 -8.81 -4.09 -20.84
CA ASP A 28 -7.94 -3.18 -20.12
C ASP A 28 -6.79 -3.94 -19.43
N ALA A 29 -5.77 -3.19 -19.01
CA ALA A 29 -4.58 -3.77 -18.38
C ALA A 29 -4.90 -4.61 -17.13
N LEU A 30 -5.99 -4.29 -16.41
CA LEU A 30 -6.37 -5.03 -15.21
C LEU A 30 -7.02 -6.36 -15.54
N SER A 31 -8.01 -6.39 -16.43
CA SER A 31 -8.63 -7.63 -16.87
C SER A 31 -7.60 -8.58 -17.49
N LEU A 32 -6.61 -8.06 -18.23
CA LEU A 32 -5.51 -8.87 -18.76
C LEU A 32 -4.66 -9.54 -17.66
N LEU A 33 -4.36 -8.82 -16.59
CA LEU A 33 -3.62 -9.39 -15.46
C LEU A 33 -4.43 -10.48 -14.74
N TYR A 34 -5.73 -10.27 -14.53
CA TYR A 34 -6.60 -11.28 -13.92
C TYR A 34 -6.72 -12.54 -14.77
N ILE A 35 -6.91 -12.40 -16.08
CA ILE A 35 -7.01 -13.53 -17.01
C ILE A 35 -5.71 -14.35 -17.02
N GLY A 36 -4.56 -13.69 -16.90
CA GLY A 36 -3.27 -14.37 -16.76
C GLY A 36 -3.16 -15.26 -15.52
N CYS A 37 -3.95 -15.03 -14.47
CA CYS A 37 -3.99 -15.86 -13.27
C CYS A 37 -4.93 -17.06 -13.37
N VAL A 38 -5.76 -17.16 -14.43
CA VAL A 38 -6.78 -18.21 -14.56
C VAL A 38 -6.18 -19.52 -15.11
N SER A 39 -5.29 -19.44 -16.10
CA SER A 39 -4.72 -20.62 -16.76
C SER A 39 -3.31 -20.34 -17.30
N LYS A 40 -2.45 -21.37 -17.33
CA LYS A 40 -1.10 -21.27 -17.93
C LYS A 40 -1.16 -20.80 -19.38
N ARG A 41 -2.16 -21.27 -20.16
CA ARG A 41 -2.34 -20.86 -21.54
C ARG A 41 -2.65 -19.37 -21.64
N PHE A 42 -3.59 -18.89 -20.83
CA PHE A 42 -3.94 -17.47 -20.77
C PHE A 42 -2.79 -16.60 -20.25
N PHE A 43 -1.97 -17.11 -19.33
CA PHE A 43 -0.76 -16.42 -18.90
C PHE A 43 0.20 -16.13 -20.06
N TYR A 44 0.47 -17.12 -20.91
CA TYR A 44 1.34 -16.91 -22.08
C TYR A 44 0.71 -15.94 -23.09
N LEU A 45 -0.58 -16.10 -23.40
CA LEU A 45 -1.26 -15.24 -24.38
C LEU A 45 -1.41 -13.80 -23.90
N THR A 46 -1.64 -13.57 -22.61
CA THR A 46 -1.71 -12.23 -22.02
C THR A 46 -0.36 -11.56 -21.91
N ASN A 47 0.77 -12.29 -21.96
CA ASN A 47 2.11 -11.71 -21.99
C ASN A 47 2.59 -11.34 -23.41
N ASP A 48 1.70 -11.37 -24.40
CA ASP A 48 2.00 -10.96 -25.77
C ASP A 48 2.47 -9.50 -25.84
N ASN A 49 3.61 -9.28 -26.48
CA ASN A 49 4.27 -7.98 -26.53
C ASN A 49 3.48 -6.93 -27.33
N LEU A 50 2.67 -7.34 -28.32
CA LEU A 50 1.88 -6.41 -29.13
C LEU A 50 0.72 -5.81 -28.34
N ILE A 51 0.03 -6.63 -27.52
CA ILE A 51 -1.05 -6.16 -26.64
C ILE A 51 -0.50 -5.09 -25.68
N TRP A 52 0.59 -5.40 -24.97
CA TRP A 52 1.18 -4.47 -23.99
C TRP A 52 1.82 -3.25 -24.63
N TYR A 53 2.41 -3.37 -25.83
CA TYR A 53 2.93 -2.21 -26.55
C TYR A 53 1.81 -1.24 -26.96
N ARG A 54 0.65 -1.74 -27.39
CA ARG A 54 -0.53 -0.91 -27.69
C ARG A 54 -1.02 -0.15 -26.45
N ILE A 55 -1.12 -0.84 -25.31
CA ILE A 55 -1.51 -0.24 -24.02
C ILE A 55 -0.47 0.78 -23.53
N TYR A 56 0.82 0.45 -23.68
CA TYR A 56 1.90 1.36 -23.31
C TYR A 56 1.91 2.63 -24.17
N SER A 57 1.65 2.48 -25.47
CA SER A 57 1.62 3.56 -26.44
C SER A 57 0.41 4.46 -26.24
N SER A 58 -0.77 3.92 -25.93
CA SER A 58 -1.98 4.72 -25.66
C SER A 58 -1.86 5.60 -24.40
N ILE A 59 -1.07 5.17 -23.42
CA ILE A 59 -0.81 5.96 -22.20
C ILE A 59 0.29 7.00 -22.44
N SER A 60 1.24 6.70 -23.33
CA SER A 60 2.30 7.64 -23.71
C SER A 60 1.78 8.71 -24.67
N SER A 61 0.83 8.40 -25.55
CA SER A 61 0.22 9.36 -26.47
C SER A 61 -0.60 10.44 -25.76
N LEU A 62 -1.09 10.20 -24.54
CA LEU A 62 -1.68 11.27 -23.71
C LEU A 62 -0.67 12.35 -23.30
N LYS A 63 0.65 12.08 -23.32
CA LYS A 63 1.71 13.08 -23.17
C LYS A 63 2.30 13.58 -24.50
N ILE A 64 2.09 12.87 -25.60
CA ILE A 64 2.63 13.20 -26.94
C ILE A 64 1.52 13.77 -27.83
N PHE A 65 0.68 14.68 -27.32
CA PHE A 65 -0.19 15.48 -28.20
C PHE A 65 0.50 16.71 -28.80
N ASN A 66 1.80 16.93 -28.51
CA ASN A 66 2.56 18.06 -29.04
C ASN A 66 3.54 17.71 -30.18
N TRP A 67 3.53 16.49 -30.72
CA TRP A 67 4.32 16.17 -31.91
C TRP A 67 3.47 15.48 -32.98
N LYS A 68 3.14 16.23 -34.03
CA LYS A 68 2.57 15.71 -35.27
C LYS A 68 3.65 14.90 -36.02
N PRO A 69 3.48 13.59 -36.27
CA PRO A 69 4.36 12.88 -37.18
C PRO A 69 3.85 13.09 -38.61
N LYS A 70 4.68 13.65 -39.49
CA LYS A 70 4.46 13.58 -40.95
C LYS A 70 4.40 12.11 -41.35
N ALA A 71 3.40 11.78 -42.17
CA ALA A 71 3.03 10.43 -42.54
C ALA A 71 4.12 9.73 -43.38
N VAL A 72 4.57 8.57 -42.92
CA VAL A 72 5.09 7.48 -43.76
C VAL A 72 4.46 6.18 -43.25
N LYS A 73 3.29 5.85 -43.81
CA LYS A 73 2.28 4.93 -43.23
C LYS A 73 2.49 3.43 -43.47
N GLY A 74 3.53 2.99 -44.21
CA GLY A 74 3.66 1.58 -44.60
C GLY A 74 4.78 0.82 -43.90
N THR A 75 6.01 1.35 -43.97
CA THR A 75 7.22 0.56 -43.72
C THR A 75 7.74 0.64 -42.27
N VAL A 76 7.47 1.77 -41.59
CA VAL A 76 7.89 2.00 -40.20
C VAL A 76 7.11 1.12 -39.22
N ASN A 77 5.84 0.82 -39.51
CA ASN A 77 5.02 -0.04 -38.65
C ASN A 77 5.53 -1.49 -38.63
N LEU A 78 5.91 -2.08 -39.77
CA LEU A 78 6.44 -3.44 -39.85
C LEU A 78 7.82 -3.57 -39.16
N LEU A 79 8.70 -2.58 -39.32
CA LEU A 79 10.00 -2.53 -38.62
C LEU A 79 9.84 -2.32 -37.10
N SER A 80 8.84 -1.53 -36.69
CA SER A 80 8.51 -1.38 -35.26
C SER A 80 7.91 -2.66 -34.67
N VAL A 81 7.06 -3.39 -35.41
CA VAL A 81 6.46 -4.65 -34.97
C VAL A 81 7.49 -5.77 -34.87
N ALA A 82 8.42 -5.87 -35.82
CA ALA A 82 9.53 -6.82 -35.78
C ALA A 82 10.43 -6.60 -34.55
N SER A 83 10.85 -5.35 -34.31
CA SER A 83 11.66 -5.00 -33.12
C SER A 83 10.90 -5.11 -31.78
N ILE A 84 9.57 -5.13 -31.79
CA ILE A 84 8.73 -5.41 -30.60
C ILE A 84 8.65 -6.91 -30.32
N GLN A 85 8.63 -7.74 -31.36
CA GLN A 85 8.59 -9.21 -31.26
C GLN A 85 9.96 -9.82 -30.94
N GLU A 86 11.06 -9.15 -31.29
CA GLU A 86 12.43 -9.57 -30.90
C GLU A 86 12.68 -9.53 -29.38
N LYS A 87 11.86 -8.78 -28.63
CA LYS A 87 12.00 -8.69 -27.18
C LYS A 87 11.40 -9.90 -26.49
N GLU A 88 11.98 -10.28 -25.34
CA GLU A 88 11.46 -11.34 -24.49
C GLU A 88 9.96 -11.18 -24.19
N GLN A 89 9.25 -12.30 -24.09
CA GLN A 89 7.83 -12.33 -23.78
C GLN A 89 7.53 -11.62 -22.45
N GLY A 90 6.56 -10.70 -22.45
CA GLY A 90 6.20 -9.93 -21.27
C GLY A 90 7.14 -8.77 -20.93
N TYR A 91 8.12 -8.43 -21.78
CA TYR A 91 8.97 -7.24 -21.59
C TYR A 91 8.13 -5.96 -21.47
N TRP A 92 7.19 -5.75 -22.39
CA TRP A 92 6.36 -4.54 -22.39
C TRP A 92 5.39 -4.48 -21.21
N LYS A 93 4.96 -5.63 -20.70
CA LYS A 93 4.20 -5.73 -19.44
C LYS A 93 5.03 -5.23 -18.26
N LYS A 94 6.27 -5.69 -18.12
CA LYS A 94 7.20 -5.24 -17.07
C LYS A 94 7.48 -3.74 -17.21
N ALA A 95 7.78 -3.27 -18.41
CA ALA A 95 8.02 -1.85 -18.69
C ALA A 95 6.81 -0.96 -18.39
N TYR A 96 5.59 -1.45 -18.69
CA TYR A 96 4.35 -0.78 -18.36
C TYR A 96 4.15 -0.63 -16.85
N ILE A 97 4.27 -1.72 -16.10
CA ILE A 97 4.12 -1.71 -14.64
C ILE A 97 5.20 -0.80 -14.01
N ALA A 98 6.46 -0.92 -14.45
CA ALA A 98 7.54 -0.08 -13.97
C ALA A 98 7.29 1.42 -14.22
N LYS A 99 6.76 1.78 -15.40
CA LYS A 99 6.41 3.18 -15.73
C LYS A 99 5.26 3.71 -14.85
N GLN A 100 4.25 2.89 -14.58
CA GLN A 100 3.14 3.27 -13.69
C GLN A 100 3.63 3.52 -12.26
N ILE A 101 4.47 2.62 -11.73
CA ILE A 101 5.09 2.76 -10.42
C ILE A 101 5.95 4.03 -10.35
N ALA A 102 6.81 4.27 -11.37
CA ALA A 102 7.67 5.44 -11.41
C ALA A 102 6.87 6.75 -11.51
N THR A 103 5.83 6.79 -12.35
CA THR A 103 4.97 7.98 -12.50
C THR A 103 4.27 8.31 -11.19
N ARG A 104 3.75 7.30 -10.49
CA ARG A 104 3.14 7.49 -9.17
C ARG A 104 4.16 7.97 -8.14
N LYS A 105 5.33 7.30 -8.04
CA LYS A 105 6.38 7.67 -7.10
C LYS A 105 6.79 9.14 -7.30
N ASN A 106 6.92 9.58 -8.54
CA ASN A 106 7.21 10.97 -8.86
C ASN A 106 6.09 11.93 -8.43
N GLY A 107 4.82 11.57 -8.65
CA GLY A 107 3.68 12.38 -8.19
C GLY A 107 3.61 12.48 -6.66
N ILE A 108 3.81 11.38 -5.95
CA ILE A 108 3.89 11.35 -4.48
C ILE A 108 5.07 12.21 -4.01
N ASN A 109 6.25 12.05 -4.59
CA ASN A 109 7.43 12.83 -4.22
C ASN A 109 7.20 14.33 -4.44
N GLN A 110 6.50 14.74 -5.50
CA GLN A 110 6.14 16.14 -5.72
C GLN A 110 5.23 16.69 -4.62
N LEU A 111 4.28 15.89 -4.12
CA LEU A 111 3.41 16.26 -3.00
C LEU A 111 4.15 16.27 -1.65
N LEU A 112 5.20 15.48 -1.50
CA LEU A 112 6.00 15.41 -0.26
C LEU A 112 7.12 16.47 -0.19
N LYS A 113 7.51 17.08 -1.31
CA LYS A 113 8.50 18.17 -1.36
C LYS A 113 8.20 19.37 -0.45
N PRO A 114 6.97 19.90 -0.35
CA PRO A 114 6.69 21.01 0.56
C PRO A 114 6.79 20.54 2.01
N VAL A 115 7.78 21.05 2.73
CA VAL A 115 8.05 20.74 4.14
C VAL A 115 7.58 21.91 5.01
N ASN A 116 6.90 21.59 6.10
CA ASN A 116 6.49 22.56 7.11
C ASN A 116 7.73 23.04 7.86
N MET A 117 7.96 24.36 7.88
CA MET A 117 9.14 24.97 8.54
C MET A 117 9.19 24.70 10.05
N TYR A 118 8.04 24.50 10.68
CA TYR A 118 7.93 24.31 12.13
C TYR A 118 8.14 22.85 12.55
N THR A 119 7.59 21.90 11.80
CA THR A 119 7.65 20.46 12.14
C THR A 119 8.71 19.68 11.36
N GLY A 120 9.23 20.22 10.26
CA GLY A 120 10.16 19.50 9.38
C GLY A 120 9.49 18.35 8.60
N LEU A 121 8.16 18.29 8.57
CA LEU A 121 7.38 17.21 7.96
C LEU A 121 6.63 17.67 6.69
N PRO A 122 6.28 16.75 5.77
CA PRO A 122 5.53 17.09 4.57
C PRO A 122 4.15 17.67 4.86
N ILE A 123 3.83 18.83 4.27
CA ILE A 123 2.55 19.53 4.48
C ILE A 123 1.39 18.76 3.85
N ASN A 124 1.58 18.24 2.64
CA ASN A 124 0.51 17.66 1.84
C ASN A 124 0.40 16.14 2.00
N ILE A 125 0.72 15.60 3.18
CA ILE A 125 0.74 14.15 3.37
C ILE A 125 -0.64 13.51 3.20
N LYS A 126 -1.72 14.21 3.60
CA LYS A 126 -3.10 13.78 3.37
C LYS A 126 -3.40 13.62 1.88
N GLU A 127 -2.90 14.54 1.05
CA GLU A 127 -3.07 14.48 -0.41
C GLU A 127 -2.19 13.39 -1.00
N ALA A 128 -0.96 13.22 -0.50
CA ALA A 128 -0.05 12.16 -0.92
C ALA A 128 -0.63 10.77 -0.64
N VAL A 129 -1.24 10.54 0.53
CA VAL A 129 -1.93 9.29 0.89
C VAL A 129 -3.11 9.04 -0.04
N LYS A 130 -3.93 10.06 -0.31
CA LYS A 130 -5.07 9.96 -1.25
C LYS A 130 -4.61 9.67 -2.68
N ALA A 131 -3.58 10.36 -3.16
CA ALA A 131 -3.01 10.18 -4.50
C ALA A 131 -2.34 8.81 -4.67
N ALA A 132 -1.72 8.28 -3.61
CA ALA A 132 -1.19 6.93 -3.58
C ALA A 132 -2.31 5.87 -3.59
N GLY A 133 -3.52 6.22 -3.13
CA GLY A 133 -4.57 5.25 -2.84
C GLY A 133 -4.19 4.35 -1.66
N LEU A 134 -3.38 4.86 -0.75
CA LEU A 134 -2.86 4.11 0.38
C LEU A 134 -3.96 3.92 1.43
N LYS A 135 -4.09 2.67 1.89
CA LYS A 135 -4.95 2.25 2.99
C LYS A 135 -4.12 1.42 3.96
N TRP A 136 -4.55 1.33 5.20
CA TRP A 136 -3.95 0.45 6.19
C TRP A 136 -4.91 -0.69 6.53
N THR A 137 -4.41 -1.92 6.52
CA THR A 137 -5.18 -3.09 6.94
C THR A 137 -4.49 -3.77 8.11
N ILE A 138 -5.31 -4.37 8.97
CA ILE A 138 -4.82 -5.23 10.05
C ILE A 138 -5.00 -6.67 9.62
N THR A 139 -3.95 -7.47 9.78
CA THR A 139 -3.97 -8.91 9.56
C THR A 139 -3.65 -9.62 10.86
N PHE A 140 -4.57 -10.46 11.34
CA PHE A 140 -4.30 -11.42 12.40
C PHE A 140 -3.87 -12.74 11.78
N LYS A 141 -2.66 -13.19 12.10
CA LYS A 141 -2.10 -14.45 11.58
C LYS A 141 -1.93 -15.45 12.71
N ASP A 142 -2.64 -16.57 12.62
CA ASP A 142 -2.48 -17.70 13.53
C ASP A 142 -1.16 -18.46 13.23
N LYS A 143 -0.65 -19.27 14.18
CA LYS A 143 0.52 -20.14 13.97
C LYS A 143 0.30 -21.17 12.86
N ILE A 144 -0.96 -21.53 12.63
CA ILE A 144 -1.39 -22.44 11.55
C ILE A 144 -1.38 -21.72 10.18
N GLY A 145 -1.12 -20.40 10.16
CA GLY A 145 -1.07 -19.59 8.94
C GLY A 145 -2.42 -19.07 8.48
N LYS A 146 -3.48 -19.23 9.29
CA LYS A 146 -4.79 -18.65 8.98
C LYS A 146 -4.76 -17.14 9.21
N GLU A 147 -5.09 -16.40 8.17
CA GLU A 147 -5.08 -14.93 8.17
C GLU A 147 -6.50 -14.37 8.21
N TYR A 148 -6.71 -13.40 9.10
CA TYR A 148 -7.94 -12.63 9.20
C TYR A 148 -7.62 -11.16 8.95
N GLU A 149 -8.11 -10.63 7.84
CA GLU A 149 -7.86 -9.24 7.43
C GLU A 149 -9.05 -8.33 7.76
N ILE A 150 -8.75 -7.18 8.36
CA ILE A 150 -9.70 -6.14 8.70
C ILE A 150 -9.25 -4.84 8.03
N GLU A 151 -10.11 -4.31 7.16
CA GLU A 151 -9.88 -3.04 6.49
C GLU A 151 -10.03 -1.85 7.47
N GLN A 152 -9.26 -0.78 7.26
CA GLN A 152 -9.44 0.48 7.98
C GLN A 152 -10.88 1.00 7.87
N ARG A 153 -11.39 1.57 8.97
CA ARG A 153 -12.69 2.26 8.97
C ARG A 153 -12.51 3.77 8.88
N GLU A 154 -11.63 4.31 9.71
CA GLU A 154 -11.43 5.74 9.83
C GLU A 154 -9.94 6.04 9.96
N VAL A 155 -9.53 7.19 9.41
CA VAL A 155 -8.18 7.73 9.53
C VAL A 155 -8.28 9.20 9.87
N THR A 156 -7.67 9.59 10.99
CA THR A 156 -7.52 11.00 11.35
C THR A 156 -6.09 11.45 11.06
N PHE A 157 -5.96 12.64 10.48
CA PHE A 157 -4.69 13.26 10.13
C PHE A 157 -4.44 14.41 11.10
N ASN A 158 -3.30 14.39 11.77
CA ASN A 158 -2.84 15.45 12.67
C ASN A 158 -1.64 16.18 12.03
N ASP A 159 -1.02 17.10 12.77
CA ASP A 159 0.10 17.89 12.23
C ASP A 159 1.40 17.08 12.05
N THR A 160 1.61 16.06 12.89
CA THR A 160 2.85 15.25 12.88
C THR A 160 2.61 13.74 12.78
N SER A 161 1.37 13.30 12.94
CA SER A 161 0.98 11.89 12.98
C SER A 161 -0.35 11.66 12.28
N LEU A 162 -0.60 10.42 11.90
CA LEU A 162 -1.96 9.96 11.62
C LEU A 162 -2.35 8.86 12.60
N THR A 163 -3.64 8.75 12.83
CA THR A 163 -4.23 7.67 13.64
C THR A 163 -5.20 6.89 12.78
N VAL A 164 -5.00 5.57 12.69
CA VAL A 164 -5.90 4.65 12.00
C VAL A 164 -6.76 3.93 13.03
N PHE A 165 -8.05 3.84 12.73
CA PHE A 165 -9.04 3.16 13.55
C PHE A 165 -9.60 1.93 12.82
N TRP A 166 -9.62 0.83 13.56
CA TRP A 166 -10.28 -0.41 13.17
C TRP A 166 -11.32 -0.76 14.22
N TYR A 167 -12.59 -0.77 13.81
CA TYR A 167 -13.73 -1.20 14.62
C TYR A 167 -14.72 -1.95 13.74
N GLY A 168 -15.44 -2.89 14.34
CA GLY A 168 -16.34 -3.78 13.63
C GLY A 168 -17.04 -4.75 14.56
N SER A 169 -18.08 -5.40 14.05
CA SER A 169 -18.85 -6.41 14.78
C SER A 169 -18.25 -7.81 14.69
N VAL A 170 -17.34 -8.05 13.73
CA VAL A 170 -16.72 -9.35 13.50
C VAL A 170 -15.22 -9.23 13.71
N TRP A 171 -14.77 -9.67 14.89
CA TRP A 171 -13.35 -9.78 15.22
C TRP A 171 -12.96 -11.25 15.38
N PRO A 172 -11.73 -11.62 15.01
CA PRO A 172 -11.22 -12.93 15.37
C PRO A 172 -11.10 -13.04 16.90
N PRO A 173 -11.36 -14.22 17.49
CA PRO A 173 -11.15 -14.43 18.91
C PRO A 173 -9.66 -14.25 19.22
N LEU A 174 -9.35 -13.43 20.22
CA LEU A 174 -7.99 -13.20 20.68
C LEU A 174 -7.42 -14.46 21.28
N ARG A 175 -6.54 -15.13 20.53
CA ARG A 175 -5.70 -16.21 21.03
C ARG A 175 -4.30 -15.67 21.18
N PHE A 176 -3.68 -15.89 22.33
CA PHE A 176 -2.31 -15.43 22.61
C PHE A 176 -1.29 -15.93 21.56
N GLN A 177 -1.59 -17.00 20.84
CA GLN A 177 -0.74 -17.55 19.79
C GLN A 177 -0.83 -16.82 18.43
N MET A 178 -1.65 -15.78 18.29
CA MET A 178 -1.75 -15.02 17.04
C MET A 178 -0.74 -13.88 16.98
N SER A 179 -0.29 -13.53 15.78
CA SER A 179 0.46 -12.30 15.53
C SER A 179 -0.44 -11.26 14.87
N LEU A 180 -0.34 -10.02 15.32
CA LEU A 180 -1.03 -8.87 14.75
C LEU A 180 -0.05 -8.13 13.83
N GLN A 181 -0.42 -7.97 12.57
CA GLN A 181 0.39 -7.29 11.56
C GLN A 181 -0.39 -6.11 10.99
N ILE A 182 0.29 -4.98 10.83
CA ILE A 182 -0.28 -3.81 10.16
C ILE A 182 0.39 -3.65 8.81
N HIS A 183 -0.42 -3.64 7.76
CA HIS A 183 0.03 -3.54 6.38
C HIS A 183 -0.41 -2.20 5.77
N GLY A 184 0.53 -1.54 5.08
CA GLY A 184 0.22 -0.52 4.09
C GLY A 184 -0.21 -1.20 2.79
N VAL A 185 -1.43 -0.92 2.34
CA VAL A 185 -2.05 -1.51 1.16
C VAL A 185 -2.25 -0.43 0.10
N MET A 186 -1.69 -0.66 -1.08
CA MET A 186 -1.70 0.30 -2.18
C MET A 186 -2.03 -0.41 -3.50
N PRO A 187 -2.89 0.10 -4.38
CA PRO A 187 -3.20 -0.57 -5.64
C PRO A 187 -2.00 -0.53 -6.59
N VAL A 188 -1.57 -1.64 -7.18
CA VAL A 188 -0.40 -1.66 -8.08
C VAL A 188 -0.61 -0.79 -9.32
N LEU A 189 -1.85 -0.69 -9.81
CA LEU A 189 -2.21 0.13 -10.97
C LEU A 189 -3.11 1.31 -10.55
N LEU A 190 -2.79 2.52 -11.01
CA LEU A 190 -3.51 3.76 -10.69
C LEU A 190 -4.99 3.72 -11.10
N ASN A 191 -5.32 2.98 -12.16
CA ASN A 191 -6.70 2.85 -12.64
C ASN A 191 -7.59 1.95 -11.76
N CYS A 192 -7.02 1.20 -10.80
CA CYS A 192 -7.79 0.35 -9.88
C CYS A 192 -8.65 1.12 -8.88
N THR A 193 -8.40 2.42 -8.68
CA THR A 193 -9.08 3.20 -7.63
C THR A 193 -10.57 3.42 -7.92
N LYS A 194 -11.02 3.21 -9.16
CA LYS A 194 -12.41 3.43 -9.58
C LYS A 194 -13.35 2.27 -9.27
N SER A 195 -12.84 1.05 -9.06
CA SER A 195 -13.65 -0.11 -8.70
C SER A 195 -13.22 -0.63 -7.34
N SER A 196 -14.12 -0.58 -6.36
CA SER A 196 -13.99 -1.19 -5.03
C SER A 196 -14.01 -2.74 -5.12
N THR A 197 -13.16 -3.33 -5.95
CA THR A 197 -13.02 -4.78 -6.04
C THR A 197 -12.07 -5.24 -4.94
N LYS A 198 -12.60 -5.99 -3.97
CA LYS A 198 -11.85 -6.62 -2.87
C LYS A 198 -10.64 -7.42 -3.36
N ASN A 199 -10.67 -7.90 -4.61
CA ASN A 199 -9.64 -8.75 -5.22
C ASN A 199 -8.63 -8.00 -6.12
N GLY A 200 -8.48 -6.68 -5.96
CA GLY A 200 -7.47 -5.87 -6.66
C GLY A 200 -6.03 -6.43 -6.59
N PHE A 201 -5.20 -6.09 -7.58
CA PHE A 201 -3.75 -6.23 -7.43
C PHE A 201 -3.24 -5.16 -6.45
N TRP A 202 -3.12 -5.53 -5.19
CA TRP A 202 -2.65 -4.66 -4.12
C TRP A 202 -1.20 -4.98 -3.77
N TRP A 203 -0.36 -3.95 -3.71
CA TRP A 203 0.91 -3.98 -3.03
C TRP A 203 0.65 -3.97 -1.52
N ARG A 204 1.31 -4.87 -0.79
CA ARG A 204 1.23 -4.96 0.67
C ARG A 204 2.63 -4.76 1.23
N SER A 205 2.73 -3.84 2.17
CA SER A 205 3.97 -3.52 2.87
C SER A 205 3.74 -3.67 4.36
N LEU A 206 4.42 -4.61 5.01
CA LEU A 206 4.38 -4.76 6.46
C LEU A 206 5.03 -3.55 7.11
N ILE A 207 4.28 -2.83 7.93
CA ILE A 207 4.79 -1.67 8.69
C ILE A 207 5.31 -2.14 10.03
N VAL A 208 4.49 -2.91 10.74
CA VAL A 208 4.80 -3.37 12.09
C VAL A 208 4.13 -4.70 12.37
N LYS A 209 4.81 -5.54 13.13
CA LYS A 209 4.35 -6.83 13.62
C LYS A 209 4.40 -6.84 15.14
N TYR A 210 3.31 -7.25 15.76
CA TYR A 210 3.18 -7.46 17.19
C TYR A 210 2.89 -8.93 17.44
N ASP A 211 3.60 -9.53 18.39
CA ASP A 211 3.24 -10.84 18.91
C ASP A 211 2.24 -10.65 20.06
N LEU A 212 1.10 -11.36 20.03
CA LEU A 212 0.13 -11.28 21.11
C LEU A 212 0.58 -12.05 22.35
N MET A 213 1.58 -12.93 22.25
CA MET A 213 2.25 -13.48 23.43
C MET A 213 2.96 -12.37 24.21
N ASP A 214 3.66 -11.50 23.48
CA ASP A 214 4.36 -10.34 24.04
C ASP A 214 3.40 -9.25 24.50
N LEU A 215 2.15 -9.27 24.05
CA LEU A 215 1.12 -8.38 24.58
C LEU A 215 0.90 -8.62 26.07
N ALA A 216 0.89 -9.88 26.53
CA ALA A 216 0.67 -10.17 27.94
C ALA A 216 1.82 -9.64 28.83
N SER A 217 3.05 -9.60 28.32
CA SER A 217 4.24 -9.15 29.04
C SER A 217 4.55 -7.66 28.87
N ASN A 218 4.31 -7.09 27.68
CA ASN A 218 4.69 -5.73 27.31
C ASN A 218 3.50 -4.76 27.21
N SER A 219 2.26 -5.23 27.33
CA SER A 219 1.11 -4.31 27.35
C SER A 219 0.97 -3.65 28.71
N THR A 220 0.84 -2.33 28.69
CA THR A 220 0.51 -1.55 29.89
C THR A 220 -0.97 -1.21 29.83
N MET A 221 -1.74 -1.65 30.81
CA MET A 221 -3.14 -1.24 30.94
C MET A 221 -3.16 0.25 31.28
N ILE A 222 -3.71 1.09 30.40
CA ILE A 222 -3.80 2.53 30.63
C ILE A 222 -5.00 2.86 31.52
N GLY A 223 -6.12 2.18 31.28
CA GLY A 223 -7.36 2.50 31.96
C GLY A 223 -8.50 1.59 31.53
N CYS A 224 -9.66 1.76 32.17
CA CYS A 224 -10.86 1.04 31.81
C CYS A 224 -12.10 1.86 32.12
N ASP A 225 -13.16 1.61 31.35
CA ASP A 225 -14.51 2.11 31.60
C ASP A 225 -15.45 0.93 31.92
N LYS A 226 -16.75 1.18 32.09
CA LYS A 226 -17.79 0.18 32.37
C LYS A 226 -17.80 -0.96 31.36
N MET A 227 -17.45 -0.70 30.10
CA MET A 227 -17.53 -1.69 29.02
C MET A 227 -16.17 -2.15 28.49
N VAL A 228 -15.16 -1.28 28.45
CA VAL A 228 -13.89 -1.54 27.72
C VAL A 228 -12.68 -1.34 28.63
N LYS A 229 -11.67 -2.20 28.48
CA LYS A 229 -10.31 -2.05 29.04
C LYS A 229 -9.35 -1.63 27.92
N LEU A 230 -8.50 -0.64 28.20
CA LEU A 230 -7.55 -0.07 27.24
C LEU A 230 -6.13 -0.52 27.55
N PHE A 231 -5.47 -1.09 26.55
CA PHE A 231 -4.10 -1.57 26.62
C PHE A 231 -3.22 -0.80 25.63
N ARG A 232 -2.06 -0.33 26.10
CA ARG A 232 -1.01 0.23 25.24
C ARG A 232 -0.02 -0.85 24.88
N VAL A 233 0.28 -0.93 23.59
CA VAL A 233 1.25 -1.85 23.01
C VAL A 233 2.26 -1.02 22.25
N ASN A 234 3.51 -1.10 22.65
CA ASN A 234 4.56 -0.35 21.96
C ASN A 234 5.04 -1.12 20.72
N PRO A 235 5.35 -0.41 19.62
CA PRO A 235 5.23 1.04 19.43
C PRO A 235 3.82 1.47 18.96
N GLY A 236 3.24 2.50 19.59
CA GLY A 236 2.15 3.29 19.00
C GLY A 236 0.77 2.62 18.81
N LEU A 237 0.54 1.42 19.35
CA LEU A 237 -0.71 0.68 19.20
C LEU A 237 -1.54 0.72 20.50
N LEU A 238 -2.84 0.90 20.35
CA LEU A 238 -3.83 0.91 21.42
C LEU A 238 -4.92 -0.13 21.13
N LEU A 239 -5.14 -1.02 22.08
CA LEU A 239 -6.09 -2.13 21.99
C LEU A 239 -7.18 -1.95 23.03
N GLY A 240 -8.43 -1.85 22.58
CA GLY A 240 -9.61 -1.84 23.42
C GLY A 240 -10.24 -3.23 23.49
N LEU A 241 -10.36 -3.81 24.68
CA LEU A 241 -10.99 -5.11 24.92
C LEU A 241 -12.29 -4.97 25.70
N TRP A 242 -13.33 -5.70 25.31
CA TRP A 242 -14.56 -5.78 26.09
C TRP A 242 -14.32 -6.44 27.44
N ARG A 243 -14.95 -5.92 28.49
CA ARG A 243 -14.88 -6.52 29.84
C ARG A 243 -15.53 -7.89 29.90
N SER A 244 -16.64 -8.08 29.20
CA SER A 244 -17.33 -9.36 29.05
C SER A 244 -16.72 -10.12 27.87
N GLY A 245 -15.89 -11.13 28.14
CA GLY A 245 -15.37 -12.04 27.12
C GLY A 245 -13.98 -11.70 26.55
N SER A 246 -13.36 -10.59 26.94
CA SER A 246 -12.01 -10.19 26.48
C SER A 246 -11.88 -10.12 24.95
N GLU A 247 -12.99 -9.92 24.24
CA GLU A 247 -13.02 -9.75 22.78
C GLU A 247 -12.53 -8.35 22.39
N ILE A 248 -12.05 -8.19 21.15
CA ILE A 248 -11.61 -6.88 20.64
C ILE A 248 -12.84 -6.00 20.44
N ALA A 249 -12.83 -4.82 21.04
CA ALA A 249 -13.77 -3.75 20.74
C ALA A 249 -13.27 -2.92 19.55
N PHE A 250 -12.04 -2.43 19.68
CA PHE A 250 -11.38 -1.63 18.65
C PHE A 250 -9.86 -1.74 18.74
N VAL A 251 -9.21 -1.47 17.63
CA VAL A 251 -7.76 -1.29 17.54
C VAL A 251 -7.50 0.11 16.99
N MET A 252 -6.50 0.78 17.55
CA MET A 252 -6.07 2.09 17.09
C MET A 252 -4.54 2.12 16.99
N ALA A 253 -4.00 2.58 15.88
CA ALA A 253 -2.56 2.72 15.70
C ALA A 253 -2.21 4.15 15.29
N ALA A 254 -1.23 4.73 15.97
CA ALA A 254 -0.69 6.04 15.68
C ALA A 254 0.65 5.89 14.95
N PHE A 255 0.74 6.48 13.75
CA PHE A 255 1.97 6.50 12.96
C PHE A 255 2.46 7.93 12.81
N HIS A 256 3.75 8.14 13.06
CA HIS A 256 4.40 9.42 12.80
C HIS A 256 4.63 9.60 11.29
N TYR A 257 4.59 10.83 10.79
CA TYR A 257 4.76 11.11 9.35
C TYR A 257 6.17 10.87 8.82
N HIS A 258 7.17 10.84 9.70
CA HIS A 258 8.52 10.48 9.32
C HIS A 258 8.54 9.07 8.72
N GLN A 259 8.95 8.97 7.45
CA GLN A 259 9.11 7.72 6.69
C GLN A 259 7.84 6.85 6.57
N LEU A 260 6.67 7.33 6.97
CA LEU A 260 5.41 6.60 6.89
C LEU A 260 5.11 6.07 5.49
N ILE A 261 5.24 6.94 4.48
CA ILE A 261 4.97 6.58 3.08
C ILE A 261 5.99 5.55 2.61
N GLU A 262 7.24 5.65 3.05
CA GLU A 262 8.30 4.71 2.71
C GLU A 262 8.01 3.34 3.33
N TRP A 263 7.67 3.27 4.62
CA TRP A 263 7.24 2.03 5.29
C TRP A 263 5.98 1.42 4.69
N SER A 264 5.09 2.25 4.15
CA SER A 264 3.84 1.79 3.55
C SER A 264 3.98 1.34 2.08
N VAL A 265 5.09 1.67 1.41
CA VAL A 265 5.26 1.48 -0.04
C VAL A 265 6.46 0.62 -0.40
N LEU A 266 7.57 0.70 0.35
CA LEU A 266 8.83 0.03 0.00
C LEU A 266 8.97 -1.37 0.58
N GLY A 267 8.09 -1.77 1.50
CA GLY A 267 8.18 -3.06 2.16
C GLY A 267 7.54 -4.21 1.42
N SER A 268 7.86 -5.40 1.92
CA SER A 268 7.26 -6.66 1.50
C SER A 268 6.07 -7.01 2.40
N ALA A 269 5.23 -7.94 1.97
CA ALA A 269 4.10 -8.42 2.77
C ALA A 269 4.53 -9.08 4.08
N ASP A 270 5.70 -9.73 4.09
CA ASP A 270 6.16 -10.56 5.21
C ASP A 270 7.25 -9.90 6.08
N ASN A 271 7.98 -8.93 5.54
CA ASN A 271 9.14 -8.33 6.20
C ASN A 271 8.98 -6.81 6.29
N PRO A 272 9.12 -6.22 7.51
CA PRO A 272 9.07 -4.78 7.67
C PRO A 272 10.32 -4.14 7.06
N VAL A 273 10.17 -2.91 6.58
CA VAL A 273 11.32 -2.12 6.09
C VAL A 273 12.07 -1.57 7.28
N THR A 274 13.28 -2.08 7.53
CA THR A 274 14.19 -1.44 8.47
C THR A 274 14.93 -0.31 7.75
N LEU A 275 14.55 0.93 8.05
CA LEU A 275 15.30 2.10 7.62
C LEU A 275 16.46 2.34 8.60
N PRO A 276 17.62 2.82 8.11
CA PRO A 276 18.77 3.07 8.98
C PRO A 276 18.37 4.09 10.06
N PRO A 277 18.71 3.82 11.33
CA PRO A 277 18.43 4.77 12.39
C PRO A 277 19.15 6.09 12.11
N HIS A 278 18.52 7.21 12.49
CA HIS A 278 19.18 8.50 12.42
C HIS A 278 20.44 8.47 13.28
N GLN A 279 21.60 8.67 12.66
CA GLN A 279 22.85 8.88 13.38
C GLN A 279 22.91 10.35 13.79
N PRO A 280 22.92 10.66 15.10
CA PRO A 280 23.12 12.03 15.53
C PRO A 280 24.52 12.48 15.11
N ASN A 281 24.64 13.74 14.69
CA ASN A 281 25.95 14.36 14.53
C ASN A 281 26.59 14.45 15.91
N LEU A 282 27.65 13.68 16.14
CA LEU A 282 28.42 13.74 17.39
C LEU A 282 29.28 15.00 17.37
N ASP A 283 29.21 15.78 18.44
CA ASP A 283 30.18 16.83 18.71
C ASP A 283 31.49 16.16 19.15
N ASP A 284 32.60 16.54 18.53
CA ASP A 284 33.94 15.99 18.78
C ASP A 284 34.66 16.68 19.96
N VAL A 285 34.06 17.74 20.53
CA VAL A 285 34.72 18.60 21.52
C VAL A 285 34.40 18.22 22.97
N ASP A 286 33.19 17.74 23.29
CA ASP A 286 32.81 17.39 24.68
C ASP A 286 32.12 16.00 24.78
N PRO A 287 32.68 15.05 25.56
CA PRO A 287 32.12 13.71 25.71
C PRO A 287 30.76 13.66 26.44
N ASN A 288 30.41 14.72 27.18
CA ASN A 288 29.10 14.95 27.82
C ASN A 288 28.16 15.85 26.99
N TYR A 289 28.64 16.35 25.84
CA TYR A 289 27.85 17.13 24.90
C TYR A 289 26.77 16.22 24.34
N GLY A 290 25.56 16.41 24.83
CA GLY A 290 24.43 15.61 24.38
C GLY A 290 23.87 16.16 23.08
N LEU A 291 22.59 15.90 22.88
CA LEU A 291 21.85 16.46 21.77
C LEU A 291 21.67 17.98 22.09
N HIS A 292 22.18 18.91 21.25
CA HIS A 292 21.84 20.36 21.27
C HIS A 292 21.03 20.87 20.04
N GLY A 293 20.10 21.82 20.27
CA GLY A 293 19.43 22.57 19.19
C GLY A 293 18.15 21.95 18.61
N TYR A 294 17.55 20.95 19.28
CA TYR A 294 16.32 20.32 18.77
C TYR A 294 15.14 21.25 18.90
N ARG A 295 14.19 20.97 18.02
CA ARG A 295 12.83 21.44 18.13
C ARG A 295 11.98 20.26 18.58
N VAL A 296 11.23 20.45 19.65
CA VAL A 296 10.24 19.48 20.11
C VAL A 296 8.87 20.04 19.81
N HIS A 297 8.09 19.28 19.05
CA HIS A 297 6.70 19.56 18.80
C HIS A 297 5.84 18.60 19.62
N ILE A 298 5.02 19.15 20.50
CA ILE A 298 4.10 18.38 21.35
C ILE A 298 2.69 18.65 20.86
N ASN A 299 1.96 17.58 20.55
CA ASN A 299 0.57 17.65 20.15
C ASN A 299 -0.24 16.65 21.01
N ILE A 300 -1.22 17.17 21.75
CA ILE A 300 -2.21 16.40 22.48
C ILE A 300 -3.51 16.50 21.70
N HIS A 301 -3.97 15.36 21.19
CA HIS A 301 -5.17 15.27 20.39
C HIS A 301 -6.03 14.08 20.84
N SER A 302 -7.33 14.16 20.56
CA SER A 302 -8.24 13.00 20.60
C SER A 302 -9.08 12.99 19.33
N GLY A 303 -8.99 11.89 18.59
CA GLY A 303 -9.60 11.78 17.27
C GLY A 303 -9.11 12.91 16.35
N GLY A 304 -10.04 13.68 15.81
CA GLY A 304 -9.77 14.85 14.96
C GLY A 304 -9.69 16.19 15.70
N ARG A 305 -9.64 16.22 17.04
CA ARG A 305 -9.55 17.46 17.82
C ARG A 305 -8.20 17.57 18.52
N THR A 306 -7.55 18.71 18.35
CA THR A 306 -6.33 19.07 19.07
C THR A 306 -6.68 19.89 20.30
N PHE A 307 -6.20 19.47 21.47
CA PHE A 307 -6.40 20.17 22.74
C PHE A 307 -5.22 21.06 23.09
N MET A 308 -4.01 20.59 22.79
CA MET A 308 -2.79 21.33 23.07
C MET A 308 -1.80 21.09 21.94
N CYS A 309 -1.21 22.15 21.44
CA CYS A 309 -0.15 22.11 20.46
C CYS A 309 0.91 23.14 20.87
N GLY A 310 2.16 22.72 20.98
CA GLY A 310 3.27 23.56 21.38
C GLY A 310 4.55 23.17 20.67
N THR A 311 5.30 24.16 20.20
CA THR A 311 6.62 23.94 19.60
C THR A 311 7.67 24.66 20.43
N PHE A 312 8.65 23.90 20.90
CA PHE A 312 9.75 24.38 21.72
C PHE A 312 11.02 24.27 20.89
N GLN A 313 11.83 25.33 20.86
CA GLN A 313 13.05 25.40 20.07
C GLN A 313 14.26 25.55 20.99
N ASN A 314 15.45 25.24 20.47
CA ASN A 314 16.72 25.37 21.18
C ASN A 314 16.74 24.56 22.49
N LEU A 315 16.19 23.35 22.45
CA LEU A 315 16.24 22.44 23.58
C LEU A 315 17.59 21.72 23.65
N PHE A 316 17.99 21.39 24.87
CA PHE A 316 19.25 20.77 25.19
C PHE A 316 19.00 19.53 26.04
N CYS A 317 19.52 18.38 25.59
CA CYS A 317 19.49 17.14 26.36
C CYS A 317 20.92 16.80 26.75
N LYS A 318 21.17 16.66 28.06
CA LYS A 318 22.41 16.07 28.55
C LYS A 318 22.42 14.57 28.26
N LYS A 319 23.61 14.03 28.01
CA LYS A 319 23.84 12.61 27.76
C LYS A 319 23.56 11.76 29.00
#